data_AF-A0A2K8PAI6-F1
#
_entry.id   AF-A0A2K8PAI6-F1
#
_cell.length_a   1.000
_cell.length_b   1.000
_cell.length_c   1.000
_cell.angle_alpha   90.00
_cell.angle_beta   90.00
_cell.angle_gamma   90.00
#
_symmetry.space_group_name_H-M   'P 1'
#
loop_
_entity.id
_entity.type
_entity.pdbx_description
1 polymer ?
#
loop_
_entity_poly.entity_id
_entity_poly.type
_entity_poly.pdbx_seq_one_letter_code
_entity_poly.pdbx_strand_id
1 'polypeptide(L)'
;MTDVPRLPPPAPADGLRGHCAALRSHAHRLRTGAAALEWRGPQADAFRAEVAALADRCARAADGFALAAAQLDGVHGGVQGGAHGGVTVRGTAAGRSRGRPPR
;
A
#
# COMPACT_ATOMS: atom_id res chain seq x y z
N MET A 1 40.15 -17.81 -2.29
CA MET A 1 38.68 -17.90 -2.44
C MET A 1 38.12 -16.74 -1.64
N THR A 2 37.89 -15.61 -2.30
CA THR A 2 37.41 -14.37 -1.67
C THR A 2 36.01 -14.60 -1.11
N ASP A 3 35.89 -14.53 0.21
CA ASP A 3 34.60 -14.43 0.90
C ASP A 3 33.92 -13.14 0.41
N VAL A 4 32.84 -13.30 -0.34
CA VAL A 4 32.02 -12.16 -0.76
C VAL A 4 31.21 -11.77 0.47
N PRO A 5 31.39 -10.57 1.03
CA PRO A 5 30.65 -10.16 2.20
C PRO A 5 29.16 -10.20 1.85
N ARG A 6 28.43 -11.09 2.51
CA ARG A 6 26.99 -11.22 2.34
C ARG A 6 26.37 -9.97 2.96
N LEU A 7 25.93 -9.04 2.11
CA LEU A 7 25.22 -7.85 2.58
C LEU A 7 24.03 -8.27 3.44
N PRO A 8 23.74 -7.52 4.53
CA PRO A 8 22.58 -7.78 5.34
C PRO A 8 21.32 -7.73 4.45
N PRO A 9 20.32 -8.60 4.72
CA PRO A 9 19.09 -8.58 3.97
C PRO A 9 18.44 -7.18 4.08
N PRO A 10 17.87 -6.64 2.99
CA PRO A 10 17.24 -5.33 3.02
C PRO A 10 16.15 -5.29 4.09
N ALA A 11 15.98 -4.13 4.74
CA ALA A 11 14.94 -3.98 5.73
C ALA A 11 13.57 -4.26 5.07
N PRO A 12 12.63 -4.89 5.77
CA PRO A 12 11.33 -5.24 5.18
C PRO A 12 10.59 -4.01 4.64
N ALA A 13 10.78 -2.83 5.26
CA ALA A 13 10.26 -1.57 4.76
C ALA A 13 10.84 -1.17 3.38
N ASP A 14 12.12 -1.46 3.12
CA ASP A 14 12.76 -1.17 1.83
C ASP A 14 12.24 -2.08 0.72
N GLY A 15 11.96 -3.35 1.03
CA GLY A 15 11.27 -4.26 0.12
C GLY A 15 9.90 -3.73 -0.29
N LEU A 16 9.10 -3.28 0.67
CA LEU A 16 7.78 -2.67 0.41
C LEU A 16 7.89 -1.37 -0.39
N ARG A 17 8.87 -0.51 -0.10
CA ARG A 17 9.16 0.69 -0.90
C ARG A 17 9.49 0.32 -2.35
N GLY A 18 10.29 -0.73 -2.57
CA GLY A 18 10.59 -1.26 -3.90
C GLY A 18 9.33 -1.73 -4.64
N HIS A 19 8.47 -2.51 -3.99
CA HIS A 19 7.19 -2.95 -4.57
C HIS A 19 6.25 -1.78 -4.89
N CYS A 20 6.20 -0.78 -4.02
CA CYS A 20 5.44 0.45 -4.23
C CYS A 20 5.90 1.19 -5.49
N ALA A 21 7.21 1.39 -5.65
CA ALA A 21 7.79 2.03 -6.84
C ALA A 21 7.51 1.23 -8.12
N ALA A 22 7.61 -0.09 -8.05
CA ALA A 22 7.33 -0.98 -9.17
C ALA A 22 5.85 -0.90 -9.62
N LEU A 23 4.91 -0.89 -8.68
CA LEU A 23 3.47 -0.73 -8.98
C LEU A 23 3.15 0.63 -9.62
N ARG A 24 3.73 1.72 -9.09
CA ARG A 24 3.54 3.06 -9.67
C ARG A 24 4.09 3.14 -11.10
N SER A 25 5.27 2.55 -11.33
CA SER A 25 5.87 2.44 -12.66
C SER A 25 5.01 1.63 -13.62
N HIS A 26 4.43 0.52 -13.15
CA HIS A 26 3.52 -0.29 -13.95
C HIS A 26 2.23 0.46 -14.32
N ALA A 27 1.59 1.12 -13.34
CA ALA A 27 0.42 1.96 -13.57
C ALA A 27 0.68 3.07 -14.60
N HIS A 28 1.85 3.72 -14.53
CA HIS A 28 2.26 4.72 -15.50
C HIS A 28 2.43 4.13 -16.92
N ARG A 29 3.11 2.98 -17.03
CA ARG A 29 3.31 2.31 -18.33
C ARG A 29 1.98 1.88 -18.96
N LEU A 30 1.04 1.37 -18.16
CA LEU A 30 -0.30 1.01 -18.63
C LEU A 30 -1.01 2.22 -19.25
N ARG A 31 -1.05 3.35 -18.54
CA ARG A 31 -1.69 4.58 -19.04
C ARG A 31 -1.00 5.11 -20.30
N THR A 32 0.32 5.13 -20.31
CA THR A 32 1.12 5.61 -21.45
C THR A 32 0.90 4.72 -22.68
N GLY A 33 0.95 3.40 -22.49
CA GLY A 33 0.72 2.44 -23.58
C GLY A 33 -0.68 2.56 -24.16
N ALA A 34 -1.71 2.66 -23.32
CA ALA A 34 -3.08 2.84 -23.78
C ALA A 34 -3.31 4.19 -24.49
N ALA A 35 -2.66 5.26 -24.03
CA ALA A 35 -2.73 6.57 -24.65
C ALA A 35 -2.01 6.62 -26.01
N ALA A 36 -0.92 5.86 -26.17
CA ALA A 36 -0.13 5.79 -27.40
C ALA A 36 -0.82 5.00 -28.52
N LEU A 37 -1.87 4.25 -28.22
CA LEU A 37 -2.66 3.58 -29.26
C LEU A 37 -3.37 4.63 -30.13
N GLU A 38 -3.09 4.62 -31.42
CA GLU A 38 -3.80 5.45 -32.41
C GLU A 38 -5.24 4.98 -32.67
N TRP A 39 -5.64 3.88 -32.04
CA TRP A 39 -6.98 3.33 -32.08
C TRP A 39 -7.99 4.27 -31.39
N ARG A 40 -9.09 4.56 -32.10
CA ARG A 40 -10.17 5.47 -31.68
C ARG A 40 -11.55 4.82 -31.81
N GLY A 41 -12.51 5.42 -31.12
CA GLY A 41 -13.91 5.01 -31.13
C GLY A 41 -14.35 4.46 -29.76
N PRO A 42 -15.65 4.16 -29.60
CA PRO A 42 -16.23 3.83 -28.29
C PRO A 42 -15.56 2.63 -27.60
N GLN A 43 -15.09 1.67 -28.39
CA GLN A 43 -14.39 0.49 -27.85
C GLN A 43 -12.97 0.84 -27.36
N ALA A 44 -12.28 1.79 -28.01
CA ALA A 44 -11.01 2.30 -27.55
C ALA A 44 -11.19 3.11 -26.24
N ASP A 45 -12.29 3.85 -26.12
CA ASP A 45 -12.62 4.60 -24.90
C ASP A 45 -12.92 3.66 -23.73
N ALA A 46 -13.70 2.60 -23.96
CA ALA A 46 -13.95 1.56 -22.97
C ALA A 46 -12.64 0.88 -22.51
N PHE A 47 -11.76 0.52 -23.45
CA PHE A 47 -10.45 -0.03 -23.14
C PHE A 47 -9.59 0.93 -22.30
N ARG A 48 -9.53 2.22 -22.68
CA ARG A 48 -8.79 3.24 -21.91
C ARG A 48 -9.37 3.40 -20.50
N ALA A 49 -10.69 3.31 -20.32
CA ALA A 49 -11.34 3.34 -19.02
C ALA A 49 -10.97 2.12 -18.15
N GLU A 50 -10.96 0.91 -18.72
CA GLU A 50 -10.51 -0.29 -18.01
C GLU A 50 -9.05 -0.22 -17.58
N VAL A 51 -8.17 0.27 -18.47
CA VAL A 51 -6.75 0.49 -18.17
C VAL A 51 -6.58 1.52 -17.06
N ALA A 52 -7.34 2.62 -17.09
CA ALA A 52 -7.33 3.62 -16.02
C ALA A 52 -7.75 3.00 -14.68
N ALA A 53 -8.84 2.23 -14.65
CA ALA A 53 -9.31 1.54 -13.44
C ALA A 53 -8.28 0.55 -12.89
N LEU A 54 -7.57 -0.17 -13.76
CA LEU A 54 -6.48 -1.06 -13.36
C LEU A 54 -5.30 -0.27 -12.78
N ALA A 55 -4.88 0.80 -13.44
CA ALA A 55 -3.80 1.66 -12.98
C ALA A 55 -4.12 2.30 -11.61
N ASP A 56 -5.39 2.63 -11.36
CA ASP A 56 -5.86 3.16 -10.07
C ASP A 56 -5.86 2.10 -8.96
N ARG A 57 -6.13 0.83 -9.29
CA ARG A 57 -5.95 -0.28 -8.33
C ARG A 57 -4.48 -0.47 -7.98
N CYS A 58 -3.58 -0.39 -8.96
CA CYS A 58 -2.14 -0.45 -8.72
C CYS A 58 -1.66 0.71 -7.82
N ALA A 59 -2.16 1.93 -8.06
CA ALA A 59 -1.84 3.09 -7.22
C ALA A 59 -2.31 2.90 -5.77
N ARG A 60 -3.57 2.47 -5.57
CA ARG A 60 -4.09 2.18 -4.22
C ARG A 60 -3.31 1.08 -3.49
N ALA A 61 -2.93 0.02 -4.19
CA ALA A 61 -2.08 -1.02 -3.62
C ALA A 61 -0.69 -0.47 -3.22
N ALA A 62 -0.10 0.38 -4.05
CA ALA A 62 1.17 1.04 -3.76
C ALA A 62 1.07 1.93 -2.51
N ASP A 63 -0.04 2.65 -2.33
CA ASP A 63 -0.26 3.48 -1.15
C ASP A 63 -0.41 2.63 0.12
N GLY A 64 -1.09 1.47 0.02
CA GLY A 64 -1.13 0.47 1.09
C GLY A 64 0.26 -0.05 1.49
N PHE A 65 1.12 -0.34 0.52
CA PHE A 65 2.51 -0.73 0.80
C PHE A 65 3.35 0.40 1.38
N ALA A 66 3.13 1.65 0.95
CA ALA A 66 3.82 2.81 1.51
C ALA A 66 3.43 3.02 2.98
N LEU A 67 2.14 2.88 3.31
CA LEU A 67 1.67 2.93 4.69
C LEU A 67 2.27 1.79 5.52
N ALA A 68 2.25 0.54 5.01
CA ALA A 68 2.85 -0.59 5.70
C ALA A 68 4.37 -0.40 5.93
N ALA A 69 5.09 0.15 4.96
CA ALA A 69 6.52 0.49 5.12
C ALA A 69 6.74 1.53 6.23
N ALA A 70 5.92 2.59 6.26
CA ALA A 70 6.00 3.61 7.30
C ALA A 70 5.72 3.05 8.71
N GLN A 71 4.76 2.11 8.82
CA GLN A 71 4.49 1.43 10.09
C GLN A 71 5.66 0.54 10.52
N LEU A 72 6.32 -0.16 9.58
CA LEU A 72 7.51 -0.93 9.89
C LEU A 72 8.65 -0.02 10.36
N ASP A 73 8.90 1.11 9.69
CA ASP A 73 9.92 2.07 10.14
C ASP A 73 9.59 2.61 11.55
N GLY A 74 8.32 2.90 11.83
CA GLY A 74 7.88 3.37 13.15
C GLY A 74 8.02 2.32 14.27
N VAL A 75 7.79 1.05 13.95
CA VAL A 75 8.00 -0.08 14.89
C VAL A 75 9.48 -0.31 15.16
N HIS A 76 10.36 -0.08 14.18
CA HIS A 76 11.81 -0.26 14.33
C HIS A 76 12.52 0.99 14.89
N GLY A 77 11.91 2.18 14.77
CA GLY A 77 12.39 3.42 15.38
C GLY A 77 12.10 3.54 16.89
N GLY A 78 11.32 2.62 17.46
CA GLY A 78 10.93 2.60 18.87
C GLY A 78 11.78 1.70 19.79
N VAL A 79 12.85 1.04 19.31
CA VAL A 79 13.60 0.03 20.08
C VAL A 79 15.05 0.43 20.41
N GLN A 80 15.30 1.73 20.60
CA GLN A 80 16.44 2.21 21.38
C GLN A 80 15.94 2.91 22.64
N GLY A 81 15.50 2.12 23.63
CA GLY A 81 15.11 2.63 24.94
C GLY A 81 14.17 1.69 25.70
N GLY A 82 14.75 0.72 26.39
CA GLY A 82 14.33 0.25 27.72
C GLY A 82 12.85 -0.08 28.01
N ALA A 83 12.67 -1.31 28.48
CA ALA A 83 11.72 -1.75 29.51
C ALA A 83 10.28 -2.12 29.07
N HIS A 84 9.98 -3.39 29.34
CA HIS A 84 8.68 -4.01 29.55
C HIS A 84 7.50 -3.05 29.76
N GLY A 85 6.55 -3.06 28.82
CA GLY A 85 5.24 -2.45 28.98
C GLY A 85 4.23 -3.11 28.06
N GLY A 86 3.50 -4.10 28.58
CA GLY A 86 2.46 -4.82 27.84
C GLY A 86 1.35 -3.88 27.37
N VAL A 87 1.12 -3.85 26.06
CA VAL A 87 -0.05 -3.19 25.47
C VAL A 87 -1.22 -4.18 25.52
N THR A 88 -2.14 -3.95 26.46
CA THR A 88 -3.48 -4.55 26.43
C THR A 88 -4.36 -3.73 25.50
N VAL A 89 -4.86 -4.37 24.44
CA VAL A 89 -5.91 -3.81 23.58
C VAL A 89 -7.21 -3.79 24.39
N ARG A 90 -7.64 -2.60 24.86
CA ARG A 90 -9.00 -2.41 25.37
C ARG A 90 -9.96 -2.38 24.18
N GLY A 91 -10.78 -3.42 24.05
CA GLY A 91 -11.92 -3.45 23.17
C GLY A 91 -12.94 -2.36 23.56
N THR A 92 -13.22 -1.44 22.64
CA THR A 92 -14.29 -0.47 22.75
C THR A 92 -15.62 -1.14 22.41
N ALA A 93 -16.38 -1.56 23.42
CA ALA A 93 -17.78 -1.94 23.24
C ALA A 93 -18.63 -0.66 23.15
N ALA A 94 -19.07 -0.34 21.92
CA ALA A 94 -19.99 0.75 21.64
C ALA A 94 -21.36 0.47 22.29
N GLY A 95 -21.70 1.23 23.32
CA GLY A 95 -23.07 1.32 23.84
C GLY A 95 -23.97 1.99 22.82
N ARG A 96 -24.85 1.23 22.17
CA ARG A 96 -25.88 1.76 21.27
C ARG A 96 -27.20 1.86 22.02
N SER A 97 -27.41 3.01 22.63
CA SER A 97 -28.71 3.48 23.13
C SER A 97 -29.76 3.39 22.02
N ARG A 98 -30.79 2.56 22.20
CA ARG A 98 -32.02 2.64 21.39
C ARG A 98 -33.13 3.16 22.28
N GLY A 99 -33.46 4.43 22.08
CA GLY A 99 -34.67 5.03 22.64
C GLY A 99 -35.90 4.35 22.06
N ARG A 100 -36.85 4.01 22.93
CA ARG A 100 -38.19 3.55 22.59
C ARG A 100 -39.15 4.72 22.85
N PRO A 101 -39.90 5.24 21.87
CA PRO A 101 -40.91 6.25 22.12
C PRO A 101 -42.18 5.62 22.72
N PRO A 102 -42.93 6.35 23.58
CA PRO A 102 -44.20 5.88 24.11
C PRO A 102 -45.37 6.21 23.18
N ARG A 103 -46.30 5.27 23.01
CA ARG A 103 -47.76 5.49 22.86
C ARG A 103 -48.49 4.28 23.41
#